data_AF-A0A7S0A6I3-F1
#
_entry.id   AF-A0A7S0A6I3-F1
#
_cell.length_a   1.000
_cell.length_b   1.000
_cell.length_c   1.000
_cell.angle_alpha   90.00
_cell.angle_beta   90.00
_cell.angle_gamma   90.00
#
_symmetry.space_group_name_H-M   'P 1'
#
loop_
_entity.id
_entity.type
_entity.pdbx_description
1 polymer ?
#
loop_
_entity_poly.entity_id
_entity_poly.type
_entity_poly.pdbx_seq_one_letter_code
_entity_poly.pdbx_strand_id
1 'polypeptide(L)'
;MAFKCEADCDCYFCETQRRLGASAGEETPTLDVFVANAAAQHARFLKDTRGEAGRDYAERLSTTMGSRVGAVVGYVEHSPCWARFLCVSIFTFSFMVNMSELGHMRVYGRLLLEHGRDFASGRYPRLFRRYMQSESPVAALYNLYQAFFALVSVLVEVDPKWTQRRVRLQEMLHRQALFLTTRSGRSAFYIFQATLSLFQFRGVDIICGLGMLACALLCACGQAKLEVVESRSK
;
A
#
# COMPACT_ATOMS: atom_id res chain seq x y z
N MET A 1 -23.52 -8.18 -10.39
CA MET A 1 -24.47 -7.06 -10.27
C MET A 1 -23.76 -5.81 -10.74
N ALA A 2 -24.14 -5.26 -11.90
CA ALA A 2 -23.63 -3.97 -12.35
C ALA A 2 -24.33 -2.87 -11.54
N PHE A 3 -23.56 -2.00 -10.88
CA PHE A 3 -24.11 -0.90 -10.11
C PHE A 3 -24.61 0.16 -11.10
N LYS A 4 -25.92 0.47 -11.08
CA LYS A 4 -26.49 1.60 -11.82
C LYS A 4 -26.44 2.82 -10.91
N CYS A 5 -25.66 3.84 -11.27
CA CYS A 5 -25.83 5.16 -10.65
C CYS A 5 -27.20 5.72 -11.05
N GLU A 6 -27.86 6.43 -10.13
CA GLU A 6 -29.06 7.21 -10.44
C GLU A 6 -28.73 8.27 -11.49
N ALA A 7 -29.71 8.58 -12.35
CA ALA A 7 -29.50 9.30 -13.59
C ALA A 7 -28.94 10.72 -13.44
N ASP A 8 -28.99 11.31 -12.24
CA ASP A 8 -28.57 12.69 -11.95
C ASP A 8 -27.48 12.78 -10.85
N CYS A 9 -26.63 11.76 -10.73
CA CYS A 9 -25.53 11.81 -9.76
C CYS A 9 -24.39 12.74 -10.23
N ASP A 10 -24.23 13.90 -9.58
CA ASP A 10 -23.13 14.86 -9.77
C ASP A 10 -21.86 14.49 -8.97
N CYS A 11 -21.68 13.22 -8.65
CA CYS A 11 -20.42 12.79 -8.06
C CYS A 11 -19.29 12.88 -9.10
N TYR A 12 -18.10 13.25 -8.62
CA TYR A 12 -16.88 13.38 -9.44
C TYR A 12 -16.64 12.15 -10.35
N PHE A 13 -17.00 10.95 -9.88
CA PHE A 13 -16.87 9.71 -10.63
C PHE A 13 -17.79 9.63 -11.87
N CYS A 14 -19.07 10.00 -11.73
CA CYS A 14 -20.02 10.03 -12.84
C CYS A 14 -19.66 11.09 -13.88
N GLU A 15 -19.20 12.25 -13.44
CA GLU A 15 -18.73 13.31 -14.34
C GLU A 15 -17.48 12.86 -15.12
N THR A 16 -16.55 12.17 -14.46
CA THR A 16 -15.35 11.63 -15.10
C THR A 16 -15.69 10.56 -16.15
N GLN A 17 -16.66 9.67 -15.87
CA GLN A 17 -17.12 8.70 -16.86
C GLN A 17 -17.84 9.35 -18.06
N ARG A 18 -18.65 10.40 -17.86
CA ARG A 18 -19.26 11.14 -18.99
C ARG A 18 -18.20 11.75 -19.91
N ARG A 19 -17.16 12.35 -19.33
CA ARG A 19 -16.04 12.93 -20.10
C ARG A 19 -15.25 11.87 -20.87
N LEU A 20 -15.02 10.71 -20.26
CA LEU A 20 -14.34 9.59 -20.93
C LEU A 20 -15.18 8.95 -22.04
N GLY A 21 -16.49 8.80 -21.83
CA GLY A 21 -17.42 8.29 -22.84
C GLY A 21 -17.54 9.18 -24.08
N ALA A 22 -17.35 10.50 -23.93
CA ALA A 22 -17.30 11.43 -25.06
C ALA A 22 -16.02 11.32 -25.90
N SER A 23 -14.99 10.61 -25.42
CA SER A 23 -13.66 10.51 -26.05
C SER A 23 -13.40 9.15 -26.73
N ALA A 24 -14.38 8.25 -26.74
CA ALA A 24 -14.17 6.80 -26.96
C ALA A 24 -13.99 6.35 -28.44
N GLY A 25 -13.46 7.21 -29.31
CA GLY A 25 -13.19 6.88 -30.72
C GLY A 25 -11.74 6.52 -31.07
N GLU A 26 -10.78 6.69 -30.15
CA GLU A 26 -9.35 6.48 -30.43
C GLU A 26 -8.84 5.13 -29.91
N GLU A 27 -8.14 4.39 -30.78
CA GLU A 27 -7.47 3.12 -30.48
C GLU A 27 -6.62 3.24 -29.20
N THR A 28 -6.79 2.29 -28.28
CA THR A 28 -6.04 2.28 -27.03
C THR A 28 -4.56 2.01 -27.30
N PRO A 29 -3.65 2.97 -27.01
CA PRO A 29 -2.23 2.78 -27.22
C PRO A 29 -1.67 1.70 -26.29
N THR A 30 -0.72 0.91 -26.79
CA THR A 30 -0.01 -0.10 -25.98
C THR A 30 0.80 0.56 -24.86
N LEU A 31 1.05 -0.19 -23.78
CA LEU A 31 1.78 0.31 -22.61
C LEU A 31 3.15 0.90 -22.98
N ASP A 32 3.84 0.29 -23.94
CA ASP A 32 5.15 0.77 -24.42
C ASP A 32 5.06 2.13 -25.10
N VAL A 33 4.01 2.36 -25.88
CA VAL A 33 3.73 3.67 -26.50
C VAL A 33 3.41 4.69 -25.40
N PHE A 34 2.69 4.29 -24.35
CA PHE A 34 2.38 5.17 -23.22
C PHE A 34 3.65 5.59 -22.46
N VAL A 35 4.53 4.64 -22.16
CA VAL A 35 5.80 4.89 -21.45
C VAL A 35 6.75 5.73 -22.31
N ALA A 36 6.87 5.42 -23.60
CA ALA A 36 7.71 6.18 -24.53
C ALA A 36 7.20 7.63 -24.70
N ASN A 37 5.88 7.82 -24.78
CA ASN A 37 5.29 9.15 -24.94
C ASN A 37 5.39 9.97 -23.65
N ALA A 38 5.20 9.34 -22.48
CA ALA A 38 5.42 9.98 -21.18
C ALA A 38 6.89 10.39 -21.00
N ALA A 39 7.85 9.52 -21.36
CA ALA A 39 9.28 9.83 -21.31
C ALA A 39 9.66 10.96 -22.29
N ALA A 40 9.13 10.94 -23.51
CA ALA A 40 9.38 11.99 -24.51
C ALA A 40 8.80 13.34 -24.09
N GLN A 41 7.59 13.38 -23.52
CA GLN A 41 7.01 14.60 -22.98
C GLN A 41 7.80 15.12 -21.77
N HIS A 42 8.25 14.24 -20.87
CA HIS A 42 9.07 14.63 -19.73
C HIS A 42 10.42 15.19 -20.17
N ALA A 43 11.05 14.62 -21.20
CA ALA A 43 12.29 15.12 -21.80
C ALA A 43 12.11 16.50 -22.46
N ARG A 44 10.98 16.74 -23.14
CA ARG A 44 10.64 18.06 -23.69
C ARG A 44 10.39 19.09 -22.60
N PHE A 45 9.70 18.70 -21.53
CA PHE A 45 9.46 19.54 -20.36
C PHE A 45 10.76 19.97 -19.67
N LEU A 46 11.72 19.05 -19.50
CA LEU A 46 13.03 19.37 -18.93
C LEU A 46 13.84 20.36 -19.78
N LYS A 47 13.63 20.37 -21.10
CA LYS A 47 14.26 21.33 -22.03
C LYS A 47 13.65 22.74 -21.98
N ASP A 48 12.40 22.87 -21.54
CA ASP A 48 11.60 24.10 -21.67
C ASP A 48 11.14 24.69 -20.32
N THR A 49 11.88 24.39 -19.25
CA THR A 49 11.53 24.64 -17.84
C THR A 49 11.26 26.11 -17.44
N ARG A 50 11.35 27.07 -18.37
CA ARG A 50 11.07 28.50 -18.12
C ARG A 50 9.90 29.09 -18.94
N GLY A 51 9.24 28.32 -19.81
CA GLY A 51 8.14 28.80 -20.67
C GLY A 51 6.72 28.49 -20.17
N GLU A 52 5.72 29.23 -20.68
CA GLU A 52 4.28 28.96 -20.44
C GLU A 52 3.87 27.53 -20.83
N ALA A 53 4.52 26.95 -21.85
CA ALA A 53 4.29 25.57 -22.29
C ALA A 53 4.61 24.53 -21.19
N GLY A 54 5.59 24.80 -20.33
CA GLY A 54 5.89 23.96 -19.18
C GLY A 54 4.76 23.98 -18.15
N ARG A 55 4.24 25.17 -17.82
CA ARG A 55 3.09 25.29 -16.90
C ARG A 55 1.87 24.54 -17.42
N ASP A 56 1.56 24.70 -18.70
CA ASP A 56 0.41 24.06 -19.35
C ASP A 56 0.54 22.52 -19.35
N TYR A 57 1.75 22.01 -19.57
CA TYR A 57 2.04 20.58 -19.47
C TYR A 57 1.92 20.05 -18.03
N ALA A 58 2.46 20.77 -17.04
CA ALA A 58 2.37 20.39 -15.64
C ALA A 58 0.91 20.38 -15.17
N GLU A 59 0.09 21.33 -15.62
CA GLU A 59 -1.33 21.40 -15.32
C GLU A 59 -2.10 20.23 -15.93
N ARG A 60 -1.87 19.90 -17.21
CA ARG A 60 -2.47 18.73 -17.87
C ARG A 60 -2.03 17.40 -17.24
N LEU A 61 -0.76 17.30 -16.86
CA LEU A 61 -0.23 16.12 -16.17
C LEU A 61 -0.87 15.98 -14.79
N SER A 62 -1.01 17.09 -14.04
CA SER A 62 -1.64 17.09 -12.71
C SER A 62 -3.13 16.74 -12.77
N THR A 63 -3.86 17.22 -13.79
CA THR A 63 -5.28 16.94 -13.98
C THR A 63 -5.52 15.52 -14.48
N THR A 64 -4.66 15.00 -15.36
CA THR A 64 -4.72 13.61 -15.82
C THR A 64 -4.32 12.62 -14.71
N MET A 65 -3.28 12.94 -13.95
CA MET A 65 -2.93 12.18 -12.74
C MET A 65 -4.06 12.26 -11.73
N GLY A 66 -4.62 13.44 -11.48
CA GLY A 66 -5.72 13.66 -10.54
C GLY A 66 -6.99 12.89 -10.91
N SER A 67 -7.39 12.87 -12.18
CA SER A 67 -8.58 12.14 -12.65
C SER A 67 -8.38 10.63 -12.61
N ARG A 68 -7.19 10.14 -12.99
CA ARG A 68 -6.85 8.70 -12.89
C ARG A 68 -6.72 8.26 -11.44
N VAL A 69 -6.13 9.08 -10.58
CA VAL A 69 -6.05 8.83 -9.13
C VAL A 69 -7.46 8.83 -8.52
N GLY A 70 -8.32 9.78 -8.88
CA GLY A 70 -9.71 9.84 -8.42
C GLY A 70 -10.54 8.62 -8.85
N ALA A 71 -10.37 8.15 -10.08
CA ALA A 71 -11.03 6.93 -10.57
C ALA A 71 -10.52 5.67 -9.84
N VAL A 72 -9.22 5.60 -9.53
CA VAL A 72 -8.62 4.50 -8.77
C VAL A 72 -9.07 4.52 -7.31
N VAL A 73 -9.12 5.70 -6.68
CA VAL A 73 -9.61 5.89 -5.30
C VAL A 73 -11.08 5.49 -5.18
N GLY A 74 -11.92 5.91 -6.13
CA GLY A 74 -13.32 5.49 -6.20
C GLY A 74 -13.46 3.96 -6.33
N TYR A 75 -12.57 3.30 -7.07
CA TYR A 75 -12.59 1.84 -7.20
C TYR A 75 -12.15 1.10 -5.92
N VAL A 76 -11.20 1.66 -5.16
CA VAL A 76 -10.78 1.11 -3.86
C VAL A 76 -11.91 1.18 -2.84
N GLU A 77 -12.72 2.24 -2.88
CA GLU A 77 -13.90 2.39 -2.02
C GLU A 77 -14.98 1.31 -2.25
N HIS A 78 -15.05 0.74 -3.46
CA HIS A 78 -16.07 -0.23 -3.85
C HIS A 78 -15.69 -1.70 -3.61
N SER A 79 -14.56 -1.98 -2.95
CA SER A 79 -14.27 -3.35 -2.50
C SER A 79 -15.35 -3.82 -1.51
N PRO A 80 -15.84 -5.07 -1.60
CA PRO A 80 -16.89 -5.55 -0.71
C PRO A 80 -16.47 -5.39 0.75
N CYS A 81 -17.38 -4.84 1.57
CA CYS A 81 -17.10 -4.46 2.97
C CYS A 81 -16.46 -5.60 3.77
N TRP A 82 -16.91 -6.83 3.55
CA TRP A 82 -16.37 -8.01 4.24
C TRP A 82 -14.90 -8.30 3.89
N ALA A 83 -14.46 -8.05 2.65
CA ALA A 83 -13.08 -8.28 2.24
C ALA A 83 -12.15 -7.25 2.89
N ARG A 84 -12.59 -5.99 2.96
CA ARG A 84 -11.85 -4.92 3.67
C ARG A 84 -11.76 -5.23 5.16
N PHE A 85 -12.87 -5.64 5.77
CA PHE A 85 -12.89 -6.04 7.17
C PHE A 85 -11.94 -7.22 7.44
N LEU A 86 -11.92 -8.23 6.56
CA LEU A 86 -11.00 -9.36 6.66
C LEU A 86 -9.54 -8.90 6.56
N CYS A 87 -9.19 -8.06 5.58
CA CYS A 87 -7.86 -7.48 5.45
C CYS A 87 -7.46 -6.73 6.73
N VAL A 88 -8.29 -5.79 7.19
CA VAL A 88 -8.04 -5.00 8.41
C VAL A 88 -7.85 -5.93 9.62
N SER A 89 -8.63 -6.99 9.74
CA SER A 89 -8.51 -7.96 10.83
C SER A 89 -7.18 -8.71 10.79
N ILE A 90 -6.77 -9.22 9.62
CA ILE A 90 -5.49 -9.91 9.42
C ILE A 90 -4.31 -8.98 9.74
N PHE A 91 -4.32 -7.76 9.21
CA PHE A 91 -3.24 -6.80 9.46
C PHE A 91 -3.20 -6.30 10.90
N THR A 92 -4.37 -6.11 11.54
CA THR A 92 -4.42 -5.76 12.96
C THR A 92 -3.88 -6.88 13.83
N PHE A 93 -4.24 -8.14 13.54
CA PHE A 93 -3.68 -9.29 14.26
C PHE A 93 -2.17 -9.38 14.09
N SER A 94 -1.67 -9.27 12.85
CA SER A 94 -0.23 -9.25 12.56
C SER A 94 0.48 -8.11 13.28
N PHE A 95 -0.11 -6.91 13.29
CA PHE A 95 0.44 -5.77 14.04
C PHE A 95 0.54 -6.06 15.54
N MET A 96 -0.51 -6.63 16.15
CA MET A 96 -0.51 -6.96 17.57
C MET A 96 0.54 -8.00 17.94
N VAL A 97 0.69 -9.05 17.12
CA VAL A 97 1.74 -10.09 17.30
C VAL A 97 3.14 -9.45 17.23
N ASN A 98 3.41 -8.66 16.20
CA ASN A 98 4.72 -7.99 16.06
C ASN A 98 4.98 -6.99 17.19
N MET A 99 3.96 -6.29 17.66
CA MET A 99 4.07 -5.37 18.80
C MET A 99 4.28 -6.10 20.13
N SER A 100 3.69 -7.28 20.33
CA SER A 100 3.97 -8.09 21.52
C SER A 100 5.43 -8.56 21.54
N GLU A 101 5.97 -9.00 20.40
CA GLU A 101 7.37 -9.40 20.27
C GLU A 101 8.32 -8.22 20.51
N LEU A 102 8.00 -7.03 20.00
CA LEU A 102 8.74 -5.80 20.31
C LEU A 102 8.61 -5.39 21.79
N GLY A 103 7.50 -5.71 22.44
CA GLY A 103 7.30 -5.51 23.87
C GLY A 103 8.29 -6.32 24.71
N HIS A 104 8.50 -7.59 24.36
CA HIS A 104 9.53 -8.43 24.98
C HIS A 104 10.93 -7.83 24.81
N MET A 105 11.23 -7.28 23.62
CA MET A 105 12.50 -6.58 23.35
C MET A 105 12.70 -5.31 24.19
N ARG A 106 11.64 -4.58 24.56
CA ARG A 106 11.76 -3.39 25.43
C ARG A 106 12.13 -3.76 26.86
N VAL A 107 11.55 -4.84 27.39
CA VAL A 107 11.92 -5.38 28.70
C VAL A 107 13.39 -5.78 28.70
N TYR A 108 13.83 -6.44 27.61
CA TYR A 108 15.23 -6.78 27.40
C TYR A 108 16.14 -5.54 27.35
N GLY A 109 15.77 -4.52 26.58
CA GLY A 109 16.54 -3.28 26.47
C GLY A 109 16.69 -2.55 27.81
N ARG A 110 15.66 -2.57 28.67
CA ARG A 110 15.79 -2.03 30.04
C ARG A 110 16.75 -2.85 30.88
N LEU A 111 16.64 -4.17 30.86
CA LEU A 111 17.56 -5.06 31.58
C LEU A 111 19.02 -4.81 31.15
N LEU A 112 19.21 -4.58 29.85
CA LEU A 112 20.50 -4.29 29.24
C LEU A 112 21.02 -2.89 29.63
N LEU A 113 20.15 -1.89 29.78
CA LEU A 113 20.52 -0.58 30.29
C LEU A 113 20.87 -0.61 31.79
N GLU A 114 20.05 -1.29 32.59
CA GLU A 114 20.26 -1.42 34.03
C GLU A 114 21.52 -2.21 34.37
N HIS A 115 21.87 -3.21 33.56
CA HIS A 115 23.07 -4.02 33.74
C HIS A 115 24.19 -3.70 32.74
N GLY A 116 24.03 -2.62 31.95
CA GLY A 116 24.95 -2.25 30.87
C GLY A 116 26.34 -1.87 31.37
N ARG A 117 26.44 -1.40 32.61
CA ARG A 117 27.73 -1.14 33.25
C ARG A 117 28.45 -2.43 33.65
N ASP A 118 27.72 -3.38 34.23
CA ASP A 118 28.26 -4.73 34.51
C ASP A 118 28.63 -5.46 33.21
N PHE A 119 27.91 -5.14 32.14
CA PHE A 119 28.17 -5.58 30.78
C PHE A 119 29.49 -5.03 30.24
N ALA A 120 29.68 -3.72 30.30
CA ALA A 120 30.91 -3.05 29.88
C ALA A 120 32.14 -3.50 30.68
N SER A 121 31.93 -3.91 31.94
CA SER A 121 32.99 -4.44 32.81
C SER A 121 33.39 -5.90 32.49
N GLY A 122 32.72 -6.57 31.54
CA GLY A 122 33.06 -7.93 31.13
C GLY A 122 32.66 -9.04 32.09
N ARG A 123 31.75 -8.79 33.06
CA ARG A 123 31.30 -9.83 34.01
C ARG A 123 30.29 -10.84 33.44
N TYR A 124 29.59 -10.53 32.35
CA TYR A 124 28.51 -11.38 31.79
C TYR A 124 28.63 -11.81 30.31
N PRO A 125 29.83 -12.10 29.75
CA PRO A 125 29.98 -12.29 28.30
C PRO A 125 29.38 -13.59 27.76
N ARG A 126 29.19 -14.64 28.58
CA ARG A 126 28.81 -15.98 28.08
C ARG A 126 27.31 -16.20 27.96
N LEU A 127 26.52 -15.78 28.96
CA LEU A 127 25.05 -15.91 28.95
C LEU A 127 24.44 -14.97 27.91
N PHE A 128 24.94 -13.74 27.85
CA PHE A 128 24.44 -12.75 26.91
C PHE A 128 24.83 -13.05 25.46
N ARG A 129 26.02 -13.59 25.19
CA ARG A 129 26.38 -14.05 23.85
C ARG A 129 25.46 -15.17 23.37
N ARG A 130 25.05 -16.08 24.26
CA ARG A 130 24.02 -17.10 23.96
C ARG A 130 22.65 -16.47 23.72
N TYR A 131 22.28 -15.43 24.47
CA TYR A 131 21.00 -14.75 24.32
C TYR A 131 20.90 -13.84 23.07
N MET A 132 21.97 -13.10 22.73
CA MET A 132 22.05 -12.36 21.46
C MET A 132 22.20 -13.29 20.24
N GLN A 133 22.72 -14.51 20.45
CA GLN A 133 22.64 -15.56 19.43
C GLN A 133 21.24 -16.15 19.31
N SER A 134 20.44 -16.19 20.38
CA SER A 134 19.06 -16.71 20.31
C SER A 134 18.07 -15.68 19.79
N GLU A 135 18.26 -14.39 20.10
CA GLU A 135 17.44 -13.28 19.59
C GLU A 135 18.30 -12.32 18.76
N SER A 136 18.40 -12.62 17.47
CA SER A 136 19.21 -11.79 16.57
C SER A 136 18.64 -10.36 16.49
N PRO A 137 19.47 -9.30 16.53
CA PRO A 137 19.02 -7.93 16.32
C PRO A 137 18.33 -7.75 14.95
N VAL A 138 18.66 -8.65 14.02
CA VAL A 138 18.02 -8.79 12.72
C VAL A 138 16.53 -9.16 12.88
N ALA A 139 16.18 -10.09 13.77
CA ALA A 139 14.79 -10.45 14.04
C ALA A 139 13.98 -9.28 14.63
N ALA A 140 14.57 -8.50 15.54
CA ALA A 140 13.92 -7.29 16.06
C ALA A 140 13.63 -6.27 14.95
N LEU A 141 14.58 -6.09 14.02
CA LEU A 141 14.42 -5.21 12.87
C LEU A 141 13.32 -5.72 11.92
N TYR A 142 13.25 -7.03 11.66
CA TYR A 142 12.17 -7.65 10.89
C TYR A 142 10.79 -7.41 11.53
N ASN A 143 10.66 -7.64 12.84
CA ASN A 143 9.41 -7.40 13.58
C ASN A 143 8.99 -5.93 13.53
N LEU A 144 9.96 -5.00 13.60
CA LEU A 144 9.70 -3.58 13.47
C LEU A 144 9.19 -3.21 12.08
N TYR A 145 9.81 -3.74 11.02
CA TYR A 145 9.34 -3.54 9.65
C TYR A 145 7.95 -4.12 9.43
N GLN A 146 7.69 -5.34 9.91
CA GLN A 146 6.36 -5.94 9.80
C GLN A 146 5.30 -5.18 10.58
N ALA A 147 5.58 -4.73 11.82
CA ALA A 147 4.67 -3.89 12.57
C ALA A 147 4.36 -2.58 11.82
N PHE A 148 5.40 -1.93 11.27
CA PHE A 148 5.23 -0.71 10.50
C PHE A 148 4.37 -0.93 9.25
N PHE A 149 4.67 -1.97 8.46
CA PHE A 149 3.90 -2.26 7.24
C PHE A 149 2.47 -2.71 7.53
N ALA A 150 2.26 -3.51 8.58
CA ALA A 150 0.92 -3.89 9.01
C ALA A 150 0.10 -2.66 9.44
N LEU A 151 0.71 -1.71 10.16
CA LEU A 151 0.09 -0.44 10.51
C LEU A 151 -0.28 0.37 9.25
N VAL A 152 0.63 0.47 8.29
CA VAL A 152 0.37 1.14 7.00
C VAL A 152 -0.79 0.45 6.27
N SER A 153 -0.82 -0.88 6.21
CA SER A 153 -1.93 -1.64 5.60
C SER A 153 -3.26 -1.35 6.30
N VAL A 154 -3.31 -1.34 7.63
CA VAL A 154 -4.52 -0.98 8.39
C VAL A 154 -4.98 0.43 8.03
N LEU A 155 -4.06 1.41 8.02
CA LEU A 155 -4.39 2.80 7.68
C LEU A 155 -4.88 2.97 6.23
N VAL A 156 -4.40 2.13 5.32
CA VAL A 156 -4.78 2.18 3.90
C VAL A 156 -6.07 1.41 3.62
N GLU A 157 -6.40 0.38 4.41
CA GLU A 157 -7.60 -0.44 4.21
C GLU A 157 -8.81 0.02 5.04
N VAL A 158 -8.59 0.73 6.16
CA VAL A 158 -9.69 1.20 7.02
C VAL A 158 -10.65 2.08 6.22
N ASP A 159 -11.95 1.83 6.39
CA ASP A 159 -12.97 2.66 5.77
C ASP A 159 -12.82 4.10 6.33
N PRO A 160 -12.72 5.14 5.48
CA PRO A 160 -12.65 6.52 5.93
C PRO A 160 -13.84 6.89 6.83
N LYS A 161 -15.01 6.25 6.65
CA LYS A 161 -16.20 6.46 7.49
C LYS A 161 -15.98 6.06 8.95
N TRP A 162 -15.12 5.08 9.21
CA TRP A 162 -14.79 4.63 10.57
C TRP A 162 -13.80 5.58 11.25
N THR A 163 -13.08 6.39 10.47
CA THR A 163 -11.93 7.16 10.94
C THR A 163 -12.15 8.66 10.78
N GLN A 164 -13.33 9.15 11.18
CA GLN A 164 -13.73 10.57 11.05
C GLN A 164 -12.72 11.58 11.62
N ARG A 165 -11.85 11.17 12.57
CA ARG A 165 -10.84 12.04 13.21
C ARG A 165 -9.43 11.96 12.61
N ARG A 166 -9.08 10.96 11.78
CA ARG A 166 -7.68 10.78 11.31
C ARG A 166 -7.49 10.92 9.80
N VAL A 167 -8.40 11.62 9.14
CA VAL A 167 -8.38 11.85 7.68
C VAL A 167 -7.03 12.43 7.21
N ARG A 168 -6.41 13.33 7.97
CA ARG A 168 -5.11 13.94 7.62
C ARG A 168 -3.97 12.93 7.40
N LEU A 169 -3.91 11.88 8.22
CA LEU A 169 -2.80 10.93 8.15
C LEU A 169 -3.00 10.01 6.93
N GLN A 170 -4.24 9.63 6.65
CA GLN A 170 -4.60 8.86 5.46
C GLN A 170 -4.38 9.66 4.17
N GLU A 171 -4.72 10.95 4.16
CA GLU A 171 -4.42 11.87 3.05
C GLU A 171 -2.91 12.02 2.81
N MET A 172 -2.12 12.17 3.88
CA MET A 172 -0.65 12.24 3.76
C MET A 172 -0.09 10.96 3.15
N LEU A 173 -0.59 9.80 3.60
CA LEU A 173 -0.18 8.50 3.10
C LEU A 173 -0.59 8.29 1.64
N HIS A 174 -1.80 8.71 1.26
CA HIS A 174 -2.24 8.72 -0.14
C HIS A 174 -1.35 9.60 -1.03
N ARG A 175 -0.92 10.77 -0.53
CA ARG A 175 -0.03 11.68 -1.29
C ARG A 175 1.38 11.13 -1.44
N GLN A 176 1.95 10.57 -0.37
CA GLN A 176 3.33 10.08 -0.38
C GLN A 176 3.47 8.70 -1.03
N ALA A 177 2.45 7.85 -0.90
CA ALA A 177 2.45 6.48 -1.38
C ALA A 177 1.33 6.25 -2.41
N LEU A 178 1.30 7.07 -3.46
CA LEU A 178 0.39 6.90 -4.62
C LEU A 178 0.41 5.46 -5.17
N PHE A 179 1.55 4.78 -5.12
CA PHE A 179 1.65 3.38 -5.49
C PHE A 179 0.71 2.48 -4.67
N LEU A 180 0.59 2.70 -3.36
CA LEU A 180 -0.28 1.93 -2.45
C LEU A 180 -1.77 2.25 -2.61
N THR A 181 -2.12 3.30 -3.36
CA THR A 181 -3.53 3.59 -3.69
C THR A 181 -3.95 2.80 -4.93
N THR A 182 -3.00 2.32 -5.74
CA THR A 182 -3.29 1.47 -6.91
C THR A 182 -3.51 0.01 -6.50
N ARG A 183 -4.39 -0.70 -7.22
CA ARG A 183 -4.65 -2.13 -6.96
C ARG A 183 -3.42 -3.01 -7.15
N SER A 184 -2.67 -2.79 -8.23
CA SER A 184 -1.43 -3.51 -8.50
C SER A 184 -0.38 -3.22 -7.41
N GLY A 185 -0.26 -1.97 -6.98
CA GLY A 185 0.67 -1.61 -5.91
C GLY A 185 0.30 -2.20 -4.55
N ARG A 186 -0.99 -2.26 -4.21
CA ARG A 186 -1.47 -2.97 -3.00
C ARG A 186 -1.17 -4.46 -3.07
N SER A 187 -1.44 -5.10 -4.20
CA SER A 187 -1.14 -6.53 -4.38
C SER A 187 0.36 -6.82 -4.23
N ALA A 188 1.21 -6.05 -4.92
CA ALA A 188 2.66 -6.16 -4.79
C ALA A 188 3.15 -5.93 -3.35
N PHE A 189 2.57 -4.93 -2.67
CA PHE A 189 2.89 -4.65 -1.26
C PHE A 189 2.48 -5.79 -0.32
N TYR A 190 1.33 -6.43 -0.55
CA TYR A 190 0.89 -7.59 0.23
C TYR A 190 1.73 -8.83 -0.04
N ILE A 191 2.17 -9.07 -1.28
CA ILE A 191 3.13 -10.14 -1.59
C ILE A 191 4.46 -9.90 -0.86
N PHE A 192 4.94 -8.65 -0.85
CA PHE A 192 6.14 -8.28 -0.12
C PHE A 192 6.00 -8.51 1.40
N GLN A 193 4.87 -8.13 2.00
CA GLN A 193 4.64 -8.41 3.42
C GLN A 193 4.50 -9.90 3.71
N ALA A 194 3.80 -10.64 2.83
CA ALA A 194 3.63 -12.08 2.95
C ALA A 194 4.99 -12.80 2.92
N THR A 195 5.86 -12.44 1.98
CA THR A 195 7.22 -13.01 1.88
C THR A 195 8.04 -12.71 3.13
N LEU A 196 8.05 -11.47 3.62
CA LEU A 196 8.72 -11.12 4.88
C LEU A 196 8.22 -11.97 6.07
N SER A 197 6.91 -12.18 6.17
CA SER A 197 6.31 -13.00 7.23
C SER A 197 6.70 -14.48 7.13
N LEU A 198 6.74 -15.02 5.91
CA LEU A 198 7.10 -16.42 5.68
C LEU A 198 8.58 -16.71 5.99
N PHE A 199 9.47 -15.73 5.85
CA PHE A 199 10.91 -15.89 6.17
C PHE A 199 11.21 -16.04 7.66
N GLN A 200 10.28 -15.73 8.56
CA GLN A 200 10.50 -15.90 10.01
C GLN A 200 10.37 -17.36 10.48
N PHE A 201 9.74 -18.24 9.69
CA PHE A 201 9.50 -19.66 9.99
C PHE A 201 8.77 -19.96 11.32
N ARG A 202 8.12 -18.97 11.97
CA ARG A 202 7.27 -19.22 13.15
C ARG A 202 5.84 -19.51 12.70
N GLY A 203 5.15 -20.42 13.38
CA GLY A 203 3.81 -20.85 12.97
C GLY A 203 2.80 -19.70 12.83
N VAL A 204 2.84 -18.72 13.73
CA VAL A 204 1.96 -17.54 13.69
C VAL A 204 2.27 -16.64 12.49
N ASP A 205 3.55 -16.44 12.17
CA ASP A 205 3.98 -15.62 11.04
C ASP A 205 3.67 -16.30 9.69
N ILE A 206 3.67 -17.63 9.64
CA ILE A 206 3.23 -18.39 8.47
C ILE A 206 1.74 -18.15 8.21
N ILE A 207 0.90 -18.24 9.25
CA ILE A 207 -0.55 -17.98 9.13
C ILE A 207 -0.79 -16.54 8.66
N CYS A 208 -0.10 -15.56 9.26
CA CYS A 208 -0.21 -14.16 8.85
C CYS A 208 0.25 -13.96 7.39
N GLY A 209 1.37 -14.57 7.00
CA GLY A 209 1.91 -14.50 5.65
C GLY A 209 0.97 -15.09 4.61
N LEU A 210 0.37 -16.24 4.88
CA LEU A 210 -0.63 -16.85 4.01
C LEU A 210 -1.91 -15.99 3.92
N GLY A 211 -2.34 -15.39 5.03
CA GLY A 211 -3.47 -14.45 5.05
C GLY A 211 -3.20 -13.23 4.15
N MET A 212 -2.02 -12.63 4.28
CA MET A 212 -1.60 -11.51 3.43
C MET A 212 -1.50 -11.89 1.95
N LEU A 213 -0.99 -13.09 1.66
CA LEU A 213 -0.92 -13.61 0.29
C LEU A 213 -2.32 -13.80 -0.31
N ALA A 214 -3.25 -14.33 0.48
CA ALA A 214 -4.66 -14.44 0.05
C ALA A 214 -5.26 -13.06 -0.25
N CYS A 215 -5.02 -12.06 0.61
CA CYS A 215 -5.42 -10.67 0.34
C CYS A 215 -4.79 -10.14 -0.96
N ALA A 216 -3.50 -10.43 -1.22
CA ALA A 216 -2.82 -10.02 -2.44
C ALA A 216 -3.45 -10.62 -3.70
N LEU A 217 -3.80 -11.91 -3.65
CA LEU A 217 -4.46 -12.63 -4.73
C LEU A 217 -5.88 -12.10 -4.96
N LEU A 218 -6.63 -11.81 -3.91
CA LEU A 218 -7.95 -11.19 -4.02
C LEU A 218 -7.85 -9.80 -4.70
N CYS A 219 -6.82 -9.02 -4.38
CA CYS A 219 -6.55 -7.75 -5.04
C CYS A 219 -6.17 -7.92 -6.52
N ALA A 220 -5.35 -8.93 -6.86
CA ALA A 220 -4.90 -9.19 -8.22
C ALA A 220 -6.03 -9.76 -9.11
N CYS A 221 -6.77 -10.76 -8.65
CA CYS A 221 -7.88 -11.39 -9.38
C CYS A 221 -9.01 -10.40 -9.71
N GLY A 222 -9.17 -9.35 -8.89
CA GLY A 222 -10.12 -8.27 -9.18
C GLY A 222 -9.79 -7.45 -10.43
N GLN A 223 -8.55 -7.51 -10.95
CA GLN A 223 -8.12 -6.79 -12.16
C GLN A 223 -8.47 -7.56 -13.44
N ALA A 224 -8.23 -8.87 -13.47
CA ALA A 224 -8.46 -9.71 -14.66
C ALA A 224 -9.91 -9.64 -15.16
N LYS A 225 -10.88 -9.46 -14.25
CA LYS A 225 -12.29 -9.38 -14.61
C LYS A 225 -12.68 -8.08 -15.32
N LEU A 226 -11.93 -6.99 -15.12
CA LEU A 226 -12.18 -5.71 -15.76
C LEU A 226 -11.61 -5.65 -17.17
N GLU A 227 -10.39 -6.14 -17.36
CA GLU A 227 -9.74 -6.17 -18.67
C GLU A 227 -10.54 -7.01 -19.68
N VAL A 228 -11.13 -8.13 -19.24
CA VAL A 228 -12.00 -8.98 -20.07
C VAL A 228 -13.32 -8.30 -20.44
N VAL A 229 -13.84 -7.41 -19.60
CA VAL A 229 -15.07 -6.65 -19.93
C VAL A 229 -14.76 -5.55 -20.93
N GLU A 230 -13.63 -4.86 -20.76
CA GLU A 230 -13.18 -3.82 -21.67
C GLU A 230 -12.83 -4.39 -23.06
N SER A 231 -12.25 -5.59 -23.13
CA SER A 231 -11.94 -6.26 -24.40
C SER A 231 -13.16 -6.80 -25.14
N ARG A 232 -14.32 -6.93 -24.49
CA ARG A 232 -15.59 -7.36 -25.13
C ARG A 232 -16.47 -6.20 -25.59
N SER A 233 -16.17 -4.99 -25.15
CA SER A 233 -16.91 -3.78 -25.52
C SER A 233 -16.34 -3.08 -26.75
N LYS A 234 -15.20 -3.55 -27.26
CA LYS A 234 -14.58 -3.15 -28.53
C LYS A 234 -14.83 -4.24 -29.56
#